data_AF-A0A1W6V9R2-F1
#
_entry.id   AF-A0A1W6V9R2-F1
#
_cell.length_a   1.000
_cell.length_b   1.000
_cell.length_c   1.000
_cell.angle_alpha   90.00
_cell.angle_beta   90.00
_cell.angle_gamma   90.00
#
_symmetry.space_group_name_H-M   'P 1'
#
loop_
_entity.id
_entity.type
_entity.pdbx_description
1 polymer ?
#
loop_
_entity_poly.entity_id
_entity_poly.type
_entity_poly.pdbx_seq_one_letter_code
_entity_poly.pdbx_strand_id
1 'polypeptide(L)'
;MLPGDVLLISGKGKISKTLITAQKAIYPNAKSSHVELSLGDGVFIHATSDSGVHITILTDEDKACNGEWRVIRHKSITELGSVTQSLQIAATYHAQQGYNKLFMGKGNDHSSFCSELVAKSYAKAGINIINGKQPSKVTPAHFDKEADQLIDWIDVTAEYQTLLTDMKLNEFQYRMVAGLISNKLKIRQNTEAFRDLLLEALEGGTEVERNKADRLKAMLGERELKFWYEKKK
;
A
#
# COMPACT_ATOMS: atom_id res chain seq x y z
N MET A 1 -13.81 9.42 0.03
CA MET A 1 -12.61 8.59 -0.19
C MET A 1 -12.52 7.52 0.86
N LEU A 2 -12.33 6.26 0.47
CA LEU A 2 -12.29 5.13 1.39
C LEU A 2 -10.98 4.38 1.30
N PRO A 3 -10.46 3.84 2.42
CA PRO A 3 -9.34 2.93 2.36
C PRO A 3 -9.68 1.70 1.51
N GLY A 4 -8.76 1.31 0.63
CA GLY A 4 -9.00 0.28 -0.37
C GLY A 4 -9.23 0.82 -1.77
N ASP A 5 -9.64 2.08 -1.93
CA ASP A 5 -9.74 2.71 -3.25
C ASP A 5 -8.39 2.63 -3.98
N VAL A 6 -8.41 2.33 -5.29
CA VAL A 6 -7.21 2.14 -6.10
C VAL A 6 -7.06 3.31 -7.05
N LEU A 7 -5.98 4.07 -6.88
CA LEU A 7 -5.60 5.15 -7.78
C LEU A 7 -4.77 4.57 -8.92
N LEU A 8 -5.21 4.80 -10.16
CA LEU A 8 -4.50 4.41 -11.36
C LEU A 8 -3.87 5.65 -12.00
N ILE A 9 -2.55 5.61 -12.26
CA ILE A 9 -1.77 6.77 -12.67
C ILE A 9 -1.05 6.50 -13.99
N SER A 10 -1.07 7.49 -14.88
CA SER A 10 -0.25 7.52 -16.09
C SER A 10 0.99 8.40 -15.87
N GLY A 11 2.14 7.76 -15.61
CA GLY A 11 3.39 8.49 -15.44
C GLY A 11 3.87 9.12 -16.75
N LYS A 12 4.48 10.31 -16.67
CA LYS A 12 4.92 11.07 -17.85
C LYS A 12 6.29 10.68 -18.39
N GLY A 13 7.09 9.96 -17.59
CA GLY A 13 8.46 9.57 -17.94
C GLY A 13 8.56 8.53 -19.07
N LYS A 14 9.74 8.41 -19.68
CA LYS A 14 10.01 7.41 -20.73
C LYS A 14 9.73 5.98 -20.26
N ILE A 15 10.10 5.66 -19.01
CA ILE A 15 9.88 4.35 -18.39
C ILE A 15 8.38 4.03 -18.34
N SER A 16 7.55 4.98 -17.91
CA SER A 16 6.10 4.82 -17.86
C SER A 16 5.49 4.53 -19.22
N LYS A 17 5.90 5.26 -20.27
CA LYS A 17 5.42 5.03 -21.65
C LYS A 17 5.78 3.63 -22.17
N THR A 18 7.01 3.19 -21.92
CA THR A 18 7.45 1.84 -22.28
C THR A 18 6.64 0.78 -21.53
N LEU A 19 6.40 0.97 -20.23
CA LEU A 19 5.61 0.06 -19.42
C LEU A 19 4.16 -0.03 -19.92
N ILE A 20 3.51 1.10 -20.20
CA ILE A 20 2.16 1.13 -20.78
C ILE A 20 2.12 0.36 -22.10
N THR A 21 3.12 0.56 -22.97
CA THR A 21 3.20 -0.14 -24.26
C THR A 21 3.34 -1.65 -24.07
N ALA A 22 4.25 -2.11 -23.20
CA ALA A 22 4.41 -3.53 -22.90
C ALA A 22 3.13 -4.16 -22.33
N GLN A 23 2.41 -3.40 -21.50
CA GLN A 23 1.16 -3.85 -20.90
C GLN A 23 0.01 -4.00 -21.89
N LYS A 24 0.10 -3.45 -23.12
CA LYS A 24 -0.93 -3.65 -24.16
C LYS A 24 -1.07 -5.10 -24.61
N ALA A 25 -0.05 -5.92 -24.39
CA ALA A 25 -0.14 -7.37 -24.60
C ALA A 25 -1.09 -8.06 -23.60
N ILE A 26 -1.33 -7.45 -22.43
CA ILE A 26 -2.25 -7.94 -21.40
C ILE A 26 -3.65 -7.37 -21.63
N TYR A 27 -3.72 -6.06 -21.89
CA TYR A 27 -4.96 -5.34 -22.15
C TYR A 27 -4.74 -4.23 -23.17
N PRO A 28 -5.35 -4.28 -24.38
CA PRO A 28 -5.06 -3.33 -25.46
C PRO A 28 -5.26 -1.85 -25.09
N ASN A 29 -6.19 -1.56 -24.18
CA ASN A 29 -6.49 -0.20 -23.72
C ASN A 29 -5.73 0.19 -22.44
N ALA A 30 -4.64 -0.50 -22.09
CA ALA A 30 -3.79 -0.12 -20.97
C ALA A 30 -3.32 1.34 -21.08
N LYS A 31 -3.49 2.10 -20.00
CA LYS A 31 -3.20 3.53 -19.87
C LYS A 31 -2.34 3.84 -18.66
N SER A 32 -2.44 3.04 -17.59
CA SER A 32 -1.74 3.28 -16.35
C SER A 32 -0.39 2.57 -16.30
N SER A 33 0.62 3.31 -15.84
CA SER A 33 1.95 2.75 -15.56
C SER A 33 2.14 2.42 -14.09
N HIS A 34 1.28 2.94 -13.22
CA HIS A 34 1.40 2.83 -11.78
C HIS A 34 0.03 2.72 -11.12
N VAL A 35 -0.02 2.05 -9.97
CA VAL A 35 -1.24 1.94 -9.16
C VAL A 35 -0.89 2.09 -7.68
N GLU A 36 -1.83 2.65 -6.92
CA GLU A 36 -1.65 2.96 -5.51
C GLU A 36 -2.89 2.59 -4.73
N LEU A 37 -2.70 2.26 -3.46
CA LEU A 37 -3.80 1.88 -2.57
C LEU A 37 -4.09 3.02 -1.59
N SER A 38 -5.34 3.48 -1.55
CA SER A 38 -5.74 4.51 -0.61
C SER A 38 -5.75 3.96 0.81
N LEU A 39 -5.16 4.72 1.73
CA LEU A 39 -5.31 4.54 3.17
C LEU A 39 -6.44 5.41 3.74
N GLY A 40 -7.22 6.08 2.88
CA GLY A 40 -8.20 7.10 3.27
C GLY A 40 -7.64 8.52 3.15
N ASP A 41 -8.55 9.48 3.09
CA ASP A 41 -8.27 10.92 3.18
C ASP A 41 -7.18 11.48 2.25
N GLY A 42 -7.09 10.94 1.03
CA GLY A 42 -6.10 11.39 0.03
C GLY A 42 -4.67 10.94 0.32
N VAL A 43 -4.48 10.07 1.32
CA VAL A 43 -3.24 9.38 1.64
C VAL A 43 -3.21 8.05 0.89
N PHE A 44 -2.10 7.76 0.23
CA PHE A 44 -1.90 6.54 -0.53
C PHE A 44 -0.64 5.82 -0.08
N ILE A 45 -0.64 4.50 -0.18
CA ILE A 45 0.55 3.68 -0.05
C ILE A 45 0.84 3.02 -1.40
N HIS A 46 2.09 3.13 -1.84
CA HIS A 46 2.53 2.63 -3.14
C HIS A 46 3.95 2.07 -3.06
N ALA A 47 4.41 1.45 -4.14
CA ALA A 47 5.77 0.91 -4.24
C ALA A 47 6.51 1.48 -5.45
N THR A 48 7.61 2.17 -5.23
CA THR A 48 8.44 2.77 -6.30
C THR A 48 9.86 2.26 -6.26
N SER A 49 10.59 2.36 -7.38
CA SER A 49 11.94 1.82 -7.51
C SER A 49 13.00 2.52 -6.63
N ASP A 50 12.75 3.77 -6.26
CA ASP A 50 13.65 4.61 -5.46
C ASP A 50 13.46 4.41 -3.96
N SER A 51 12.21 4.23 -3.51
CA SER A 51 11.87 4.28 -2.08
C SER A 51 11.20 3.00 -1.55
N GLY A 52 10.92 2.02 -2.41
CA GLY A 52 10.17 0.83 -2.01
C GLY A 52 8.73 1.19 -1.61
N VAL A 53 8.18 0.49 -0.63
CA VAL A 53 6.80 0.72 -0.15
C VAL A 53 6.76 1.88 0.84
N HIS A 54 6.10 2.97 0.45
CA HIS A 54 5.99 4.18 1.25
C HIS A 54 4.66 4.91 0.97
N ILE A 55 4.43 5.98 1.73
CA ILE A 55 3.21 6.79 1.64
C ILE A 55 3.45 8.03 0.78
N THR A 56 2.45 8.37 -0.02
CA THR A 56 2.33 9.61 -0.81
C THR A 56 0.95 10.26 -0.53
N ILE A 57 0.72 11.44 -1.10
CA ILE A 57 -0.56 12.17 -1.01
C ILE A 57 -1.06 12.55 -2.40
N LEU A 58 -2.37 12.63 -2.56
CA LEU A 58 -3.02 12.91 -3.85
C LEU A 58 -2.50 14.19 -4.52
N THR A 59 -2.18 15.23 -3.76
CA THR A 59 -1.66 16.49 -4.31
C THR A 59 -0.29 16.33 -4.98
N ASP A 60 0.55 15.44 -4.46
CA ASP A 60 1.87 15.18 -5.03
C ASP A 60 1.73 14.33 -6.30
N GLU A 61 0.84 13.33 -6.28
CA GLU A 61 0.52 12.52 -7.47
C GLU A 61 -0.14 13.35 -8.59
N ASP A 62 -1.10 14.23 -8.25
CA ASP A 62 -1.76 15.12 -9.20
C ASP A 62 -0.75 16.02 -9.93
N LYS A 63 0.20 16.59 -9.17
CA LYS A 63 1.31 17.39 -9.73
C LYS A 63 2.22 16.52 -10.61
N ALA A 64 2.55 15.30 -10.19
CA ALA A 64 3.46 14.41 -10.91
C ALA A 64 2.90 13.88 -12.25
N CYS A 65 1.59 13.64 -12.33
CA CYS A 65 0.94 13.13 -13.54
C CYS A 65 0.10 14.17 -14.29
N ASN A 66 0.09 15.43 -13.84
CA ASN A 66 -0.68 16.53 -14.45
C ASN A 66 -2.17 16.19 -14.59
N GLY A 67 -2.78 15.69 -13.52
CA GLY A 67 -4.19 15.32 -13.47
C GLY A 67 -4.57 14.04 -14.23
N GLU A 68 -3.60 13.30 -14.79
CA GLU A 68 -3.87 12.03 -15.48
C GLU A 68 -3.90 10.84 -14.52
N TRP A 69 -4.99 10.80 -13.75
CA TRP A 69 -5.30 9.72 -12.84
C TRP A 69 -6.80 9.43 -12.82
N ARG A 70 -7.15 8.22 -12.39
CA ARG A 70 -8.52 7.82 -12.09
C ARG A 70 -8.55 6.95 -10.85
N VAL A 71 -9.69 6.88 -10.17
CA VAL A 71 -9.83 6.08 -8.94
C VAL A 71 -11.00 5.12 -9.08
N ILE A 72 -10.75 3.86 -8.72
CA ILE A 72 -11.78 2.83 -8.65
C ILE A 72 -11.91 2.28 -7.23
N ARG A 73 -13.13 1.87 -6.88
CA ARG A 73 -13.46 1.22 -5.61
C ARG A 73 -14.06 -0.15 -5.88
N HIS A 74 -13.59 -1.18 -5.17
CA HIS A 74 -14.20 -2.50 -5.27
C HIS A 74 -15.59 -2.48 -4.63
N LYS A 75 -16.59 -3.11 -5.24
CA LYS A 75 -18.01 -3.05 -4.78
C LYS A 75 -18.26 -3.61 -3.38
N SER A 76 -17.33 -4.41 -2.85
CA SER A 76 -17.39 -4.87 -1.45
C SER A 76 -17.06 -3.77 -0.43
N ILE A 77 -16.56 -2.62 -0.87
CA ILE A 77 -16.21 -1.47 -0.04
C ILE A 77 -17.34 -0.45 -0.20
N THR A 78 -18.26 -0.40 0.75
CA THR A 78 -19.44 0.49 0.68
C THR A 78 -19.27 1.73 1.54
N GLU A 79 -18.61 1.59 2.69
CA GLU A 79 -18.44 2.64 3.69
C GLU A 79 -17.23 2.33 4.59
N LEU A 80 -16.94 3.25 5.52
CA LEU A 80 -15.97 3.00 6.57
C LEU A 80 -16.46 1.89 7.51
N GLY A 81 -15.60 0.92 7.80
CA GLY A 81 -15.92 -0.18 8.69
C GLY A 81 -14.80 -1.22 8.77
N SER A 82 -15.17 -2.45 9.11
CA SER A 82 -14.23 -3.56 9.28
C SER A 82 -13.45 -3.91 8.01
N VAL A 83 -14.09 -3.80 6.84
CA VAL A 83 -13.45 -4.05 5.53
C VAL A 83 -12.35 -3.03 5.25
N THR A 84 -12.65 -1.74 5.40
CA THR A 84 -11.67 -0.66 5.19
C THR A 84 -10.54 -0.72 6.21
N GLN A 85 -10.85 -1.02 7.48
CA GLN A 85 -9.84 -1.22 8.53
C GLN A 85 -8.91 -2.40 8.20
N SER A 86 -9.47 -3.53 7.77
CA SER A 86 -8.70 -4.70 7.36
C SER A 86 -7.77 -4.39 6.20
N LEU A 87 -8.23 -3.61 5.21
CA LEU A 87 -7.41 -3.14 4.09
C LEU A 87 -6.29 -2.19 4.53
N GLN A 88 -6.56 -1.25 5.43
CA GLN A 88 -5.52 -0.36 5.97
C GLN A 88 -4.43 -1.15 6.70
N ILE A 89 -4.81 -2.09 7.56
CA ILE A 89 -3.88 -2.97 8.28
C ILE A 89 -3.09 -3.82 7.30
N ALA A 90 -3.78 -4.42 6.32
CA ALA A 90 -3.16 -5.27 5.32
C ALA A 90 -2.16 -4.50 4.44
N ALA A 91 -2.49 -3.29 4.03
CA ALA A 91 -1.60 -2.44 3.26
C ALA A 91 -0.40 -1.98 4.09
N THR A 92 -0.66 -1.51 5.31
CA THR A 92 0.36 -1.02 6.23
C THR A 92 1.34 -2.11 6.67
N TYR A 93 0.90 -3.38 6.71
CA TYR A 93 1.78 -4.53 6.95
C TYR A 93 2.98 -4.57 6.00
N HIS A 94 2.82 -4.08 4.77
CA HIS A 94 3.85 -4.04 3.72
C HIS A 94 4.68 -2.75 3.74
N ALA A 95 4.43 -1.80 4.65
CA ALA A 95 5.19 -0.56 4.73
C ALA A 95 6.70 -0.81 4.87
N GLN A 96 7.51 0.02 4.20
CA GLN A 96 8.97 -0.05 4.18
C GLN A 96 9.58 -1.33 3.56
N GLN A 97 8.78 -2.13 2.83
CA GLN A 97 9.33 -3.17 1.95
C GLN A 97 10.20 -2.56 0.85
N GLY A 98 11.15 -3.34 0.34
CA GLY A 98 11.92 -2.94 -0.85
C GLY A 98 11.07 -2.95 -2.13
N TYR A 99 11.62 -2.42 -3.22
CA TYR A 99 10.99 -2.56 -4.54
C TYR A 99 11.36 -3.89 -5.20
N ASN A 100 10.36 -4.63 -5.68
CA ASN A 100 10.59 -5.89 -6.35
C ASN A 100 11.07 -5.66 -7.80
N LYS A 101 12.37 -5.84 -8.04
CA LYS A 101 12.99 -5.68 -9.37
C LYS A 101 12.75 -6.87 -10.30
N LEU A 102 12.36 -8.03 -9.76
CA LEU A 102 12.06 -9.25 -10.53
C LEU A 102 10.57 -9.27 -10.91
N PHE A 103 10.22 -8.39 -11.85
CA PHE A 103 8.85 -8.25 -12.34
C PHE A 103 8.33 -9.57 -12.90
N MET A 104 7.09 -9.94 -12.56
CA MET A 104 6.45 -11.21 -12.95
C MET A 104 7.22 -12.48 -12.54
N GLY A 105 8.04 -12.43 -11.49
CA GLY A 105 8.66 -13.62 -10.89
C GLY A 105 7.69 -14.46 -10.05
N LYS A 106 8.22 -15.29 -9.14
CA LYS A 106 7.41 -16.03 -8.14
C LYS A 106 6.83 -15.13 -7.04
N GLY A 107 7.22 -13.85 -6.97
CA GLY A 107 6.93 -12.96 -5.84
C GLY A 107 7.81 -13.27 -4.63
N ASN A 108 7.77 -12.39 -3.63
CA ASN A 108 8.41 -12.61 -2.32
C ASN A 108 7.72 -11.75 -1.23
N ASP A 109 8.07 -11.99 0.03
CA ASP A 109 7.42 -11.33 1.17
C ASP A 109 8.10 -10.04 1.62
N HIS A 110 9.24 -9.66 1.04
CA HIS A 110 10.08 -8.55 1.51
C HIS A 110 10.14 -7.36 0.55
N SER A 111 9.54 -7.52 -0.64
CA SER A 111 9.48 -6.49 -1.66
C SER A 111 8.18 -6.59 -2.45
N SER A 112 7.76 -5.45 -3.01
CA SER A 112 6.59 -5.38 -3.88
C SER A 112 6.85 -4.38 -5.00
N PHE A 113 6.31 -4.63 -6.19
CA PHE A 113 6.04 -3.56 -7.16
C PHE A 113 4.60 -3.04 -6.95
N CYS A 114 4.23 -1.94 -7.61
CA CYS A 114 3.03 -1.17 -7.30
C CYS A 114 1.72 -2.00 -7.28
N SER A 115 1.45 -2.74 -8.35
CA SER A 115 0.25 -3.60 -8.46
C SER A 115 0.32 -4.87 -7.60
N GLU A 116 1.53 -5.41 -7.38
CA GLU A 116 1.72 -6.52 -6.44
C GLU A 116 1.39 -6.09 -5.01
N LEU A 117 1.77 -4.87 -4.60
CA LEU A 117 1.41 -4.33 -3.28
C LEU A 117 -0.12 -4.25 -3.11
N VAL A 118 -0.83 -3.68 -4.09
CA VAL A 118 -2.30 -3.59 -4.06
C VAL A 118 -2.90 -4.99 -3.94
N ALA A 119 -2.48 -5.93 -4.80
CA ALA A 119 -3.00 -7.29 -4.79
C ALA A 119 -2.68 -8.07 -3.51
N LYS A 120 -1.49 -7.91 -2.93
CA LYS A 120 -1.12 -8.48 -1.62
C LYS A 120 -2.01 -7.93 -0.51
N SER A 121 -2.27 -6.63 -0.52
CA SER A 121 -3.09 -5.96 0.50
C SER A 121 -4.54 -6.47 0.45
N TYR A 122 -5.14 -6.55 -0.74
CA TYR A 122 -6.47 -7.13 -0.94
C TYR A 122 -6.52 -8.61 -0.51
N ALA A 123 -5.55 -9.41 -0.96
CA ALA A 123 -5.47 -10.83 -0.59
C ALA A 123 -5.32 -11.03 0.93
N LYS A 124 -4.49 -10.22 1.59
CA LYS A 124 -4.29 -10.25 3.04
C LYS A 124 -5.53 -9.78 3.82
N ALA A 125 -6.35 -8.91 3.23
CA ALA A 125 -7.66 -8.52 3.76
C ALA A 125 -8.77 -9.55 3.43
N GLY A 126 -8.45 -10.66 2.74
CA GLY A 126 -9.41 -11.70 2.38
C GLY A 126 -10.34 -11.32 1.22
N ILE A 127 -10.01 -10.28 0.45
CA ILE A 127 -10.82 -9.83 -0.69
C ILE A 127 -10.17 -10.33 -1.97
N ASN A 128 -10.92 -11.09 -2.75
CA ASN A 128 -10.47 -11.57 -4.05
C ASN A 128 -10.68 -10.48 -5.12
N ILE A 129 -9.62 -10.16 -5.85
CA ILE A 129 -9.65 -9.22 -6.98
C ILE A 129 -8.97 -9.83 -8.20
N ILE A 130 -9.26 -9.29 -9.40
CA ILE A 130 -8.62 -9.69 -10.66
C ILE A 130 -8.75 -11.22 -10.87
N ASN A 131 -9.92 -11.77 -10.56
CA ASN A 131 -10.24 -13.20 -10.69
C ASN A 131 -9.25 -14.14 -9.98
N GLY A 132 -8.77 -13.79 -8.79
CA GLY A 132 -7.87 -14.67 -8.00
C GLY A 132 -6.45 -14.77 -8.54
N LYS A 133 -6.06 -13.85 -9.42
CA LYS A 133 -4.70 -13.83 -9.98
C LYS A 133 -3.68 -13.66 -8.85
N GLN A 134 -2.59 -14.42 -8.93
CA GLN A 134 -1.49 -14.30 -7.97
C GLN A 134 -0.94 -12.85 -7.95
N PRO A 135 -0.70 -12.24 -6.77
CA PRO A 135 -0.26 -10.85 -6.66
C PRO A 135 0.96 -10.51 -7.52
N SER A 136 1.95 -11.40 -7.60
CA SER A 136 3.17 -11.24 -8.41
C SER A 136 2.93 -11.20 -9.92
N LYS A 137 1.72 -11.51 -10.38
CA LYS A 137 1.29 -11.52 -11.79
C LYS A 137 0.25 -10.43 -12.10
N VAL A 138 -0.19 -9.68 -11.10
CA VAL A 138 -1.06 -8.53 -11.30
C VAL A 138 -0.24 -7.38 -11.86
N THR A 139 -0.81 -6.57 -12.73
CA THR A 139 -0.15 -5.41 -13.37
C THR A 139 -1.13 -4.24 -13.42
N PRO A 140 -0.69 -2.99 -13.61
CA PRO A 140 -1.59 -1.85 -13.82
C PRO A 140 -2.66 -2.10 -14.91
N ALA A 141 -2.31 -2.76 -16.02
CA ALA A 141 -3.24 -3.11 -17.08
C ALA A 141 -4.44 -3.97 -16.64
N HIS A 142 -4.25 -4.80 -15.62
CA HIS A 142 -5.37 -5.55 -15.06
C HIS A 142 -6.37 -4.60 -14.37
N PHE A 143 -5.89 -3.65 -13.58
CA PHE A 143 -6.74 -2.62 -12.99
C PHE A 143 -7.35 -1.70 -14.05
N ASP A 144 -6.63 -1.41 -15.14
CA ASP A 144 -7.20 -0.64 -16.25
C ASP A 144 -8.41 -1.34 -16.88
N LYS A 145 -8.32 -2.66 -17.05
CA LYS A 145 -9.43 -3.47 -17.55
C LYS A 145 -10.61 -3.42 -16.58
N GLU A 146 -10.36 -3.58 -15.28
CA GLU A 146 -11.42 -3.48 -14.27
C GLU A 146 -12.10 -2.11 -14.27
N ALA A 147 -11.32 -1.05 -14.41
CA ALA A 147 -11.80 0.33 -14.44
C ALA A 147 -12.58 0.67 -15.73
N ASP A 148 -12.32 -0.02 -16.84
CA ASP A 148 -13.09 0.14 -18.08
C ASP A 148 -14.37 -0.71 -18.07
N GLN A 149 -14.38 -1.85 -17.38
CA GLN A 149 -15.51 -2.80 -17.37
C GLN A 149 -16.50 -2.57 -16.23
N LEU A 150 -16.03 -2.11 -15.07
CA LEU A 150 -16.84 -1.78 -13.88
C LEU A 150 -17.77 -2.91 -13.40
N ILE A 151 -17.34 -4.17 -13.61
CA ILE A 151 -18.10 -5.37 -13.20
C ILE A 151 -18.08 -5.51 -11.68
N ASP A 152 -16.89 -5.60 -11.08
CA ASP A 152 -16.71 -5.70 -9.62
C ASP A 152 -16.29 -4.36 -8.98
N TRP A 153 -16.20 -3.31 -9.80
CA TRP A 153 -15.64 -2.02 -9.44
C TRP A 153 -16.59 -0.88 -9.79
N ILE A 154 -16.42 0.25 -9.12
CA ILE A 154 -17.08 1.52 -9.42
C ILE A 154 -16.04 2.61 -9.59
N ASP A 155 -16.28 3.57 -10.48
CA ASP A 155 -15.45 4.76 -10.64
C ASP A 155 -15.82 5.78 -9.56
N VAL A 156 -14.84 6.20 -8.75
CA VAL A 156 -15.00 7.18 -7.67
C VAL A 156 -14.12 8.40 -7.88
N THR A 157 -13.63 8.62 -9.11
CA THR A 157 -12.71 9.71 -9.47
C THR A 157 -13.29 11.08 -9.10
N ALA A 158 -14.59 11.29 -9.27
CA ALA A 158 -15.26 12.54 -8.92
C ALA A 158 -15.17 12.88 -7.42
N GLU A 159 -15.29 11.88 -6.54
CA GLU A 159 -15.11 12.08 -5.08
C GLU A 159 -13.70 12.61 -4.79
N TYR A 160 -12.69 12.08 -5.48
CA TYR A 160 -11.29 12.47 -5.30
C TYR A 160 -10.98 13.83 -5.92
N GLN A 161 -11.68 14.25 -6.97
CA GLN A 161 -11.55 15.61 -7.52
C GLN A 161 -12.05 16.66 -6.53
N THR A 162 -13.16 16.39 -5.83
CA THR A 162 -13.66 17.24 -4.74
C THR A 162 -12.65 17.30 -3.60
N LEU A 163 -12.13 16.14 -3.17
CA LEU A 163 -11.08 16.08 -2.14
C LEU A 163 -9.83 16.87 -2.54
N LEU A 164 -9.34 16.71 -3.77
CA LEU A 164 -8.13 17.38 -4.25
C LEU A 164 -8.25 18.90 -4.13
N THR A 165 -9.45 19.44 -4.33
CA THR A 165 -9.70 20.88 -4.19
C THR A 165 -9.51 21.32 -2.74
N ASP A 166 -10.06 20.58 -1.79
CA ASP A 166 -9.85 20.81 -0.36
C ASP A 166 -8.37 20.64 0.04
N MET A 167 -7.72 19.58 -0.42
CA MET A 167 -6.30 19.33 -0.13
C MET A 167 -5.39 20.43 -0.64
N LYS A 168 -5.69 21.04 -1.80
CA LYS A 168 -4.92 22.17 -2.34
C LYS A 168 -5.08 23.44 -1.49
N LEU A 169 -6.24 23.64 -0.86
CA LEU A 169 -6.47 24.75 0.07
C LEU A 169 -5.81 24.52 1.43
N ASN A 170 -5.72 23.26 1.86
CA ASN A 170 -5.23 22.84 3.17
C ASN A 170 -3.93 22.00 3.08
N GLU A 171 -3.06 22.29 2.10
CA GLU A 171 -1.91 21.43 1.73
C GLU A 171 -0.98 21.15 2.92
N PHE A 172 -0.78 22.15 3.79
CA PHE A 172 0.07 22.03 4.97
C PHE A 172 -0.43 20.95 5.95
N GLN A 173 -1.75 20.93 6.23
CA GLN A 173 -2.35 19.98 7.17
C GLN A 173 -2.23 18.55 6.65
N TYR A 174 -2.56 18.31 5.39
CA TYR A 174 -2.43 16.98 4.77
C TYR A 174 -0.97 16.51 4.74
N ARG A 175 -0.03 17.39 4.37
CA ARG A 175 1.40 17.06 4.35
C ARG A 175 1.93 16.76 5.76
N MET A 176 1.47 17.49 6.78
CA MET A 176 1.85 17.23 8.18
C MET A 176 1.38 15.84 8.63
N VAL A 177 0.12 15.50 8.39
CA VAL A 177 -0.46 14.19 8.75
C VAL A 177 0.30 13.06 8.02
N ALA A 178 0.48 13.16 6.71
CA ALA A 178 1.23 12.17 5.94
C ALA A 178 2.69 12.02 6.42
N GLY A 179 3.34 13.14 6.75
CA GLY A 179 4.69 13.16 7.32
C GLY A 179 4.76 12.45 8.68
N LEU A 180 3.79 12.67 9.56
CA LEU A 180 3.69 11.99 10.85
C LEU A 180 3.51 10.48 10.68
N ILE A 181 2.61 10.04 9.79
CA ILE A 181 2.38 8.61 9.52
C ILE A 181 3.68 7.98 8.98
N SER A 182 4.28 8.58 7.95
CA SER A 182 5.53 8.11 7.34
C SER A 182 6.66 8.00 8.37
N ASN A 183 6.83 9.00 9.24
CA ASN A 183 7.84 8.98 10.29
C ASN A 183 7.57 7.87 11.33
N LYS A 184 6.32 7.67 11.74
CA LYS A 184 5.96 6.60 12.69
C LYS A 184 6.24 5.21 12.10
N LEU A 185 5.97 4.99 10.82
CA LEU A 185 6.31 3.75 10.13
C LEU A 185 7.83 3.50 10.09
N LYS A 186 8.63 4.53 9.78
CA LYS A 186 10.09 4.45 9.79
C LYS A 186 10.66 4.17 11.18
N ILE A 187 10.18 4.89 12.20
CA ILE A 187 10.58 4.64 13.60
C ILE A 187 10.23 3.21 13.99
N ARG A 188 9.05 2.71 13.60
CA ARG A 188 8.63 1.35 13.93
C ARG A 188 9.57 0.31 13.31
N GLN A 189 10.03 0.48 12.08
CA GLN A 189 11.02 -0.40 11.47
C GLN A 189 12.39 -0.30 12.15
N ASN A 190 12.89 0.93 12.32
CA ASN A 190 14.22 1.18 12.90
C ASN A 190 14.35 0.66 14.34
N THR A 191 13.25 0.70 15.11
CA THR A 191 13.24 0.23 16.50
C THR A 191 13.03 -1.28 16.63
N GLU A 192 12.67 -2.01 15.55
CA GLU A 192 12.44 -3.45 15.64
C GLU A 192 13.73 -4.22 15.92
N ALA A 193 14.81 -3.90 15.20
CA ALA A 193 16.11 -4.56 15.41
C ALA A 193 16.63 -4.37 16.84
N PHE A 194 16.49 -3.15 17.38
CA PHE A 194 16.83 -2.88 18.78
C PHE A 194 15.95 -3.65 19.75
N ARG A 195 14.64 -3.76 19.46
CA ARG A 195 13.71 -4.52 20.30
C ARG A 195 14.04 -6.01 20.31
N ASP A 196 14.45 -6.57 19.17
CA ASP A 196 14.87 -7.96 19.07
C ASP A 196 16.15 -8.20 19.89
N LEU A 197 17.14 -7.31 19.79
CA LEU A 197 18.36 -7.39 20.59
C LEU A 197 18.07 -7.28 22.10
N LEU A 198 17.14 -6.40 22.49
CA LEU A 198 16.70 -6.28 23.88
C LEU A 198 16.02 -7.57 24.37
N LEU A 199 15.16 -8.18 23.56
CA LEU A 199 14.49 -9.44 23.90
C LEU A 199 15.52 -10.57 24.07
N GLU A 200 16.44 -10.72 23.13
CA GLU A 200 17.51 -11.72 23.19
C GLU A 200 18.39 -11.56 24.45
N ALA A 201 18.72 -10.31 24.82
CA ALA A 201 19.46 -10.03 26.05
C ALA A 201 18.68 -10.38 27.32
N LEU A 202 17.37 -10.06 27.38
CA LEU A 202 16.53 -10.36 28.54
C LEU A 202 16.30 -11.87 28.71
N GLU A 203 16.19 -12.61 27.60
CA GLU A 203 16.04 -14.07 27.59
C GLU A 203 17.27 -14.80 28.13
N GLY A 204 18.47 -14.28 27.84
CA GLY A 204 19.73 -14.79 28.37
C GLY A 204 20.03 -14.39 29.82
N GLY A 205 19.18 -13.56 30.43
CA GLY A 205 19.39 -12.98 31.76
C GLY A 205 18.91 -13.83 32.94
N THR A 206 18.74 -13.16 34.07
CA THR A 206 18.14 -13.67 35.30
C THR A 206 16.67 -14.07 35.12
N GLU A 207 16.10 -14.79 36.10
CA GLU A 207 14.68 -15.14 36.08
C GLU A 207 13.76 -13.92 36.00
N VAL A 208 14.12 -12.82 36.66
CA VAL A 208 13.39 -11.54 36.59
C VAL A 208 13.40 -10.97 35.18
N GLU A 209 14.54 -11.06 34.47
CA GLU A 209 14.68 -10.57 33.10
C GLU A 209 13.92 -11.45 32.11
N ARG A 210 13.96 -12.78 32.27
CA ARG A 210 13.15 -13.70 31.46
C ARG A 210 11.65 -13.44 31.61
N ASN A 211 11.18 -13.23 32.85
CA ASN A 211 9.78 -12.86 33.10
C ASN A 211 9.39 -11.51 32.43
N LYS A 212 10.33 -10.55 32.33
CA LYS A 212 10.10 -9.30 31.57
C LYS A 212 10.02 -9.57 30.07
N ALA A 213 10.87 -10.46 29.54
CA ALA A 213 10.83 -10.85 28.13
C ALA A 213 9.48 -11.48 27.76
N ASP A 214 8.97 -12.39 28.58
CA ASP A 214 7.67 -13.06 28.34
C ASP A 214 6.51 -12.07 28.33
N ARG A 215 6.47 -11.14 29.29
CA ARG A 215 5.48 -10.05 29.32
C ARG A 215 5.58 -9.18 28.07
N LEU A 216 6.80 -8.83 27.65
CA LEU A 216 7.01 -8.03 26.46
C LEU A 216 6.55 -8.78 25.20
N LYS A 217 6.86 -10.07 25.06
CA LYS A 217 6.37 -10.91 23.94
C LYS A 217 4.86 -10.98 23.89
N ALA A 218 4.20 -11.20 25.03
CA ALA A 218 2.74 -11.22 25.12
C ALA A 218 2.13 -9.90 24.63
N MET A 219 2.62 -8.76 25.15
CA MET A 219 2.18 -7.43 24.72
C MET A 219 2.41 -7.17 23.23
N LEU A 220 3.51 -7.68 22.66
CA LEU A 220 3.80 -7.53 21.22
C LEU A 220 2.92 -8.45 20.36
N GLY A 221 2.57 -9.64 20.86
CA GLY A 221 1.76 -10.64 20.18
C GLY A 221 0.29 -10.23 20.03
N GLU A 222 -0.24 -9.50 21.01
CA GLU A 222 -1.61 -8.96 21.05
C GLU A 222 -1.85 -7.76 20.12
N ARG A 223 -0.79 -7.18 19.54
CA ARG A 223 -0.93 -6.02 18.65
C ARG A 223 -1.70 -6.39 17.39
N GLU A 224 -2.73 -5.61 17.08
CA GLU A 224 -3.48 -5.70 15.84
C GLU A 224 -2.59 -5.37 14.63
N LEU A 225 -1.81 -4.29 14.72
CA LEU A 225 -0.90 -3.87 13.66
C LEU A 225 0.46 -4.57 13.79
N LYS A 226 0.68 -5.53 12.89
CA LYS A 226 1.93 -6.27 12.68
C LYS A 226 2.56 -5.84 11.35
N PHE A 227 3.87 -5.99 11.23
CA PHE A 227 4.62 -5.63 10.02
C PHE A 227 5.43 -6.82 9.50
N TRP A 228 5.75 -6.81 8.21
CA TRP A 228 6.45 -7.89 7.52
C TRP A 228 7.84 -8.23 8.07
N TYR A 229 8.51 -7.26 8.71
CA TYR A 229 9.84 -7.42 9.28
C TYR A 229 9.82 -7.86 10.76
N GLU A 230 8.64 -7.96 11.39
CA GLU A 230 8.54 -8.42 12.77
C GLU A 230 8.65 -9.94 12.82
N LYS A 231 9.58 -10.47 13.62
CA LYS A 231 9.65 -11.91 13.90
C LYS A 231 8.32 -12.38 14.48
N LYS A 232 7.88 -13.60 14.13
CA LYS A 232 6.79 -14.26 14.86
C LYS A 232 7.28 -14.51 16.30
N LYS A 233 6.69 -13.79 17.25
CA LYS A 233 7.02 -13.83 18.68
C LYS A 233 5.99 -14.67 19.41
#